data_AF-G5AM74-F1
#
_entry.id   AF-G5AM74-F1
#
_cell.length_a   1.000
_cell.length_b   1.000
_cell.length_c   1.000
_cell.angle_alpha   90.00
_cell.angle_beta   90.00
_cell.angle_gamma   90.00
#
_symmetry.space_group_name_H-M   'P 1'
#
loop_
_entity.id
_entity.type
_entity.pdbx_description
1 polymer ?
#
loop_
_entity_poly.entity_id
_entity_poly.type
_entity_poly.pdbx_seq_one_letter_code
_entity_poly.pdbx_strand_id
1 'polypeptide(L)'
;MRGAMEGKQVQWECINPKYKAKKKNYKNSGIVILNQCKVAIDFTASNGDPRNSCSLHYIHPYQPNEYLKALVAVGEICQDYDSDKMFPAFGFGARIPPEYTVSHDFAINFNEDNPECAGIQGVVEAYQSCLPKLQLYGPTNIAPIIQKVAKSASEETNTKEASQYFILLILTDGVITDMADTREAIVHASHLPMSVIIVGVGNADFSDMQMLDGDDGILRSPKGEPVLRDIVQFVPFRNFKHASPAALAKSVLAEVPNQVVDYYNGKGIKPKCSSEVYESSRTLAP
;
A
#
# COMPACT_ATOMS: atom_id res chain seq x y z
N MET A 1 -4.72 14.42 24.49
CA MET A 1 -3.28 14.73 24.65
C MET A 1 -2.68 13.89 25.76
N ARG A 2 -1.81 12.95 25.40
CA ARG A 2 -0.75 12.25 26.17
C ARG A 2 -0.11 11.37 25.08
N GLY A 3 0.91 11.85 24.40
CA GLY A 3 2.28 11.91 24.90
C GLY A 3 3.06 10.95 24.03
N ALA A 4 3.67 11.49 22.98
CA ALA A 4 4.58 10.75 22.12
C ALA A 4 5.70 10.15 22.98
N MET A 5 5.88 8.83 22.90
CA MET A 5 7.16 8.21 23.21
C MET A 5 7.86 8.01 21.87
N GLU A 6 8.93 8.79 21.66
CA GLU A 6 9.86 8.63 20.54
C GLU A 6 10.35 7.17 20.47
N GLY A 7 10.33 6.60 19.26
CA GLY A 7 11.12 5.41 18.91
C GLY A 7 10.64 4.04 19.40
N LYS A 8 9.42 3.90 19.94
CA LYS A 8 8.87 2.56 20.19
C LYS A 8 8.10 2.06 18.99
N GLN A 9 8.66 1.04 18.33
CA GLN A 9 7.97 0.21 17.33
C GLN A 9 6.60 -0.18 17.87
N VAL A 10 5.53 0.19 17.17
CA VAL A 10 4.17 -0.15 17.60
C VAL A 10 3.94 -1.64 17.29
N GLN A 11 3.55 -2.40 18.32
CA GLN A 11 3.44 -3.85 18.28
C GLN A 11 1.98 -4.25 18.54
N TRP A 12 1.38 -5.08 17.68
CA TRP A 12 0.07 -5.67 17.94
C TRP A 12 0.14 -7.18 18.10
N GLU A 13 -0.63 -7.63 19.07
CA GLU A 13 -0.83 -9.03 19.37
C GLU A 13 -1.66 -9.72 18.28
N CYS A 14 -1.09 -10.68 17.57
CA CYS A 14 -1.85 -11.54 16.69
C CYS A 14 -2.74 -12.47 17.53
N ILE A 15 -4.04 -12.52 17.30
CA ILE A 15 -4.96 -13.41 18.04
C ILE A 15 -5.53 -14.45 17.09
N ASN A 16 -5.15 -15.71 17.28
CA ASN A 16 -5.77 -16.84 16.61
C ASN A 16 -7.03 -17.28 17.39
N PRO A 17 -8.24 -17.19 16.81
CA PRO A 17 -9.49 -17.49 17.50
C PRO A 17 -9.59 -18.95 17.98
N LYS A 18 -9.03 -19.89 17.21
CA LYS A 18 -9.04 -21.32 17.55
C LYS A 18 -8.13 -21.63 18.74
N TYR A 19 -6.98 -20.97 18.84
CA TYR A 19 -6.09 -21.12 20.00
C TYR A 19 -6.61 -20.37 21.23
N LYS A 20 -7.20 -19.18 21.06
CA LYS A 20 -7.86 -18.42 22.13
C LYS A 20 -8.98 -19.23 22.79
N ALA A 21 -9.76 -19.98 22.02
CA ALA A 21 -10.82 -20.83 22.54
C ALA A 21 -10.30 -22.09 23.27
N LYS A 22 -9.08 -22.58 22.96
CA LYS A 22 -8.55 -23.85 23.47
C LYS A 22 -7.55 -23.70 24.62
N LYS A 23 -6.91 -22.54 24.80
CA LYS A 23 -5.81 -22.37 25.77
C LYS A 23 -6.19 -21.34 26.84
N LYS A 24 -6.31 -21.80 28.10
CA LYS A 24 -6.68 -20.98 29.27
C LYS A 24 -5.77 -19.75 29.52
N ASN A 25 -4.50 -19.79 29.11
CA ASN A 25 -3.50 -18.72 29.31
C ASN A 25 -2.99 -18.13 27.97
N TYR A 26 -3.80 -18.16 26.92
CA TYR A 26 -3.43 -17.61 25.61
C TYR A 26 -3.44 -16.07 25.65
N LYS A 27 -2.26 -15.45 25.51
CA LYS A 27 -2.14 -13.99 25.35
C LYS A 27 -2.27 -13.60 23.88
N ASN A 28 -1.36 -14.13 23.05
CA ASN A 28 -1.31 -13.87 21.62
C ASN A 28 -0.57 -15.01 20.88
N SER A 29 -0.60 -14.97 19.57
CA SER A 29 0.13 -15.84 18.62
C SER A 29 1.49 -15.25 18.24
N GLY A 30 1.93 -14.20 18.93
CA GLY A 30 3.10 -13.36 18.70
C GLY A 30 2.73 -11.98 18.14
N ILE A 31 3.72 -11.24 17.66
CA ILE A 31 3.57 -9.87 17.15
C ILE A 31 3.84 -9.86 15.64
N VAL A 32 3.00 -9.20 14.87
CA VAL A 32 3.33 -8.79 13.49
C VAL A 32 3.60 -7.30 13.51
N ILE A 33 4.72 -6.92 12.89
CA ILE A 33 5.07 -5.52 12.64
C ILE A 33 4.75 -5.25 11.17
N LEU A 34 3.74 -4.42 10.92
CA LEU A 34 3.44 -3.89 9.59
C LEU A 34 4.48 -2.83 9.30
N ASN A 35 5.53 -3.20 8.58
CA ASN A 35 6.75 -2.40 8.61
C ASN A 35 6.83 -1.34 7.51
N GLN A 36 6.13 -1.48 6.38
CA GLN A 36 6.20 -0.47 5.31
C GLN A 36 4.92 -0.38 4.48
N CYS A 37 4.18 0.71 4.66
CA CYS A 37 3.11 1.11 3.73
C CYS A 37 3.69 2.04 2.66
N LYS A 38 3.67 1.60 1.40
CA LYS A 38 4.11 2.36 0.22
C LYS A 38 2.89 2.93 -0.49
N VAL A 39 2.97 4.17 -0.94
CA VAL A 39 1.89 4.86 -1.63
C VAL A 39 2.27 5.05 -3.10
N ALA A 40 1.36 4.78 -4.02
CA ALA A 40 1.51 4.97 -5.45
C ALA A 40 0.32 5.77 -5.99
N ILE A 41 0.61 6.92 -6.60
CA ILE A 41 -0.40 7.85 -7.10
C ILE A 41 -0.36 7.89 -8.62
N ASP A 42 -1.50 7.67 -9.23
CA ASP A 42 -1.71 7.83 -10.67
C ASP A 42 -1.61 9.31 -11.05
N PHE A 43 -0.77 9.63 -12.03
CA PHE A 43 -0.63 10.96 -12.63
C PHE A 43 -0.84 10.89 -14.15
N THR A 44 -1.68 9.98 -14.63
CA THR A 44 -2.05 9.87 -16.04
C THR A 44 -2.99 11.00 -16.46
N ALA A 45 -3.03 11.26 -17.76
CA ALA A 45 -3.79 12.33 -18.39
C ALA A 45 -5.32 12.12 -18.33
N SER A 46 -5.81 10.91 -18.04
CA SER A 46 -7.24 10.64 -17.80
C SER A 46 -7.80 11.48 -16.65
N ASN A 47 -6.95 11.83 -15.67
CA ASN A 47 -7.30 12.69 -14.56
C ASN A 47 -7.62 14.14 -14.96
N GLY A 48 -7.25 14.56 -16.18
CA GLY A 48 -7.41 15.92 -16.69
C GLY A 48 -6.38 16.91 -16.12
N ASP A 49 -6.19 18.03 -16.82
CA ASP A 49 -5.22 19.06 -16.44
C ASP A 49 -5.45 19.60 -15.01
N PRO A 50 -4.49 19.48 -14.08
CA PRO A 50 -4.63 19.90 -12.68
C PRO A 50 -4.99 21.37 -12.46
N ARG A 51 -4.85 22.22 -13.49
CA ARG A 51 -5.24 23.64 -13.44
C ARG A 51 -6.75 23.83 -13.64
N ASN A 52 -7.43 22.82 -14.17
CA ASN A 52 -8.86 22.85 -14.46
C ASN A 52 -9.64 22.32 -13.25
N SER A 53 -10.71 23.01 -12.86
CA SER A 53 -11.54 22.62 -11.72
C SER A 53 -12.25 21.28 -11.86
N CYS A 54 -12.34 20.74 -13.08
CA CYS A 54 -12.90 19.42 -13.35
C CYS A 54 -11.88 18.28 -13.22
N SER A 55 -10.59 18.57 -13.05
CA SER A 55 -9.55 17.54 -12.89
C SER A 55 -9.69 16.83 -11.55
N LEU A 56 -9.43 15.52 -11.54
CA LEU A 56 -9.35 14.73 -10.31
C LEU A 56 -8.15 15.12 -9.44
N HIS A 57 -7.14 15.76 -10.03
CA HIS A 57 -5.98 16.29 -9.31
C HIS A 57 -6.13 17.76 -8.91
N TYR A 58 -7.22 18.45 -9.27
CA TYR A 58 -7.38 19.87 -8.98
C TYR A 58 -7.19 20.18 -7.48
N ILE A 59 -6.26 21.08 -7.16
CA ILE A 59 -6.00 21.50 -5.78
C ILE A 59 -6.91 22.70 -5.48
N HIS A 60 -8.09 22.43 -4.93
CA HIS A 60 -9.02 23.48 -4.53
C HIS A 60 -8.62 24.09 -3.17
N PRO A 61 -8.72 25.41 -2.97
CA PRO A 61 -8.27 26.09 -1.75
C PRO A 61 -9.02 25.70 -0.47
N TYR A 62 -10.24 25.17 -0.58
CA TYR A 62 -11.10 24.86 0.57
C TYR A 62 -11.55 23.40 0.64
N GLN A 63 -11.27 22.58 -0.38
CA GLN A 63 -11.80 21.22 -0.44
C GLN A 63 -10.75 20.28 -1.04
N PRO A 64 -10.39 19.18 -0.36
CA PRO A 64 -9.50 18.20 -0.93
C PRO A 64 -10.17 17.48 -2.11
N ASN A 65 -9.38 17.16 -3.13
CA ASN A 65 -9.79 16.27 -4.21
C ASN A 65 -9.91 14.81 -3.73
N GLU A 66 -10.35 13.90 -4.60
CA GLU A 66 -10.59 12.50 -4.22
C GLU A 66 -9.28 11.76 -3.85
N TYR A 67 -8.17 12.04 -4.53
CA TYR A 67 -6.84 11.50 -4.17
C TYR A 67 -6.45 11.89 -2.74
N LEU A 68 -6.52 13.18 -2.40
CA LEU A 68 -6.20 13.68 -1.06
C LEU A 68 -7.13 13.10 0.01
N LYS A 69 -8.43 12.99 -0.27
CA LYS A 69 -9.39 12.38 0.66
C LYS A 69 -9.06 10.91 0.93
N ALA A 70 -8.74 10.15 -0.12
CA ALA A 70 -8.38 8.75 0.00
C ALA A 70 -7.04 8.55 0.71
N LEU A 71 -6.02 9.35 0.37
CA LEU A 71 -4.71 9.37 1.03
C LEU A 71 -4.84 9.60 2.53
N VAL A 72 -5.57 10.63 2.94
CA VAL A 72 -5.75 10.94 4.37
C VAL A 72 -6.55 9.84 5.06
N ALA A 73 -7.68 9.43 4.49
CA ALA A 73 -8.55 8.44 5.13
C ALA A 73 -7.89 7.08 5.34
N VAL A 74 -7.17 6.57 4.34
CA VAL A 74 -6.47 5.27 4.43
C VAL A 74 -5.15 5.43 5.16
N GLY A 75 -4.40 6.46 4.79
CA GLY A 75 -3.07 6.71 5.33
C GLY A 75 -3.07 6.95 6.83
N GLU A 76 -4.01 7.73 7.37
CA GLU A 76 -4.05 8.00 8.83
C GLU A 76 -4.14 6.72 9.64
N ILE A 77 -4.87 5.72 9.12
CA ILE A 77 -5.02 4.42 9.76
C ILE A 77 -3.81 3.53 9.47
N CYS A 78 -3.31 3.48 8.23
CA CYS A 78 -2.07 2.76 7.91
C CYS A 78 -0.88 3.25 8.74
N GLN A 79 -0.82 4.55 9.03
CA GLN A 79 0.24 5.16 9.83
C GLN A 79 0.21 4.77 11.31
N ASP A 80 -0.94 4.34 11.81
CA ASP A 80 -0.95 3.72 13.12
C ASP A 80 -0.23 2.39 13.11
N TYR A 81 -0.17 1.68 11.97
CA TYR A 81 0.50 0.38 11.79
C TYR A 81 1.98 0.45 11.42
N ASP A 82 2.40 1.57 10.83
CA ASP A 82 3.77 1.82 10.40
C ASP A 82 4.66 2.29 11.56
N SER A 83 5.82 1.66 11.72
CA SER A 83 6.60 1.80 12.96
C SER A 83 7.52 3.02 13.00
N ASP A 84 8.07 3.44 11.87
CA ASP A 84 8.90 4.64 11.75
C ASP A 84 8.09 5.83 11.18
N LYS A 85 6.88 5.56 10.66
CA LYS A 85 5.99 6.52 10.03
C LYS A 85 6.64 7.19 8.82
N MET A 86 7.52 6.48 8.15
CA MET A 86 8.13 6.90 6.89
C MET A 86 7.43 6.16 5.75
N PHE A 87 6.85 6.93 4.85
CA PHE A 87 6.06 6.39 3.74
C PHE A 87 6.80 6.63 2.44
N PRO A 88 7.32 5.58 1.77
CA PRO A 88 7.75 5.69 0.40
C PRO A 88 6.57 6.09 -0.47
N ALA A 89 6.69 7.21 -1.17
CA ALA A 89 5.63 7.71 -2.02
C ALA A 89 6.09 7.82 -3.47
N PHE A 90 5.34 7.16 -4.35
CA PHE A 90 5.65 7.03 -5.76
C PHE A 90 4.51 7.56 -6.63
N GLY A 91 4.84 7.96 -7.85
CA GLY A 91 3.92 8.35 -8.89
C GLY A 91 4.11 7.48 -10.14
N PHE A 92 3.07 7.38 -10.96
CA PHE A 92 3.15 6.66 -12.23
C PHE A 92 2.32 7.33 -13.33
N GLY A 93 2.70 7.10 -14.60
CA GLY A 93 1.95 7.56 -15.76
C GLY A 93 2.15 9.03 -16.11
N ALA A 94 3.23 9.65 -15.63
CA ALA A 94 3.58 11.04 -15.94
C ALA A 94 4.96 11.16 -16.59
N ARG A 95 5.18 12.29 -17.25
CA ARG A 95 6.53 12.71 -17.66
C ARG A 95 7.16 13.58 -16.58
N ILE A 96 8.35 13.18 -16.12
CA ILE A 96 9.07 13.81 -15.00
C ILE A 96 10.17 14.76 -15.50
N PRO A 97 10.28 15.98 -14.94
CA PRO A 97 11.39 16.89 -15.26
C PRO A 97 12.74 16.28 -14.79
N PRO A 98 13.88 16.74 -15.35
CA PRO A 98 14.01 17.80 -16.36
C PRO A 98 13.84 17.35 -17.82
N GLU A 99 14.07 16.08 -18.14
CA GLU A 99 13.98 15.55 -19.51
C GLU A 99 12.55 15.25 -19.98
N TYR A 100 11.58 15.23 -19.06
CA TYR A 100 10.18 14.85 -19.33
C TYR A 100 10.06 13.46 -19.96
N THR A 101 10.81 12.50 -19.41
CA THR A 101 10.68 11.08 -19.72
C THR A 101 9.49 10.48 -19.00
N VAL A 102 8.77 9.58 -19.67
CA VAL A 102 7.64 8.87 -19.06
C VAL A 102 8.17 7.94 -17.98
N SER A 103 7.58 8.01 -16.79
CA SER A 103 7.88 7.13 -15.67
C SER A 103 6.61 6.52 -15.08
N HIS A 104 6.75 5.29 -14.57
CA HIS A 104 5.67 4.51 -13.99
C HIS A 104 5.94 4.11 -12.53
N ASP A 105 6.95 4.70 -11.90
CA ASP A 105 7.35 4.36 -10.52
C ASP A 105 8.25 5.41 -9.84
N PHE A 106 8.22 6.68 -10.27
CA PHE A 106 9.12 7.73 -9.76
C PHE A 106 8.78 8.16 -8.32
N ALA A 107 9.77 8.58 -7.55
CA ALA A 107 9.57 9.15 -6.22
C ALA A 107 8.92 10.55 -6.32
N ILE A 108 7.78 10.77 -5.67
CA ILE A 108 7.05 12.05 -5.79
C ILE A 108 7.77 13.21 -5.09
N ASN A 109 8.70 12.92 -4.19
CA ASN A 109 9.57 13.93 -3.58
C ASN A 109 10.79 14.29 -4.48
N PHE A 110 10.90 13.69 -5.68
CA PHE A 110 12.03 13.80 -6.61
C PHE A 110 13.39 13.38 -6.03
N ASN A 111 13.38 12.53 -5.00
CA ASN A 111 14.57 11.92 -4.43
C ASN A 111 14.47 10.39 -4.58
N GLU A 112 15.00 9.87 -5.69
CA GLU A 112 15.00 8.42 -5.96
C GLU A 112 15.85 7.62 -4.97
N ASP A 113 16.88 8.24 -4.39
CA ASP A 113 17.72 7.59 -3.36
C ASP A 113 16.99 7.47 -2.02
N ASN A 114 16.01 8.35 -1.77
CA ASN A 114 15.21 8.34 -0.55
C ASN A 114 13.76 8.81 -0.82
N PRO A 115 12.85 7.90 -1.22
CA PRO A 115 11.46 8.22 -1.52
C PRO A 115 10.59 8.45 -0.27
N GLU A 116 11.18 8.39 0.92
CA GLU A 116 10.48 8.42 2.20
C GLU A 116 9.88 9.79 2.51
N CYS A 117 8.61 9.80 2.89
CA CYS A 117 7.87 10.97 3.36
C CYS A 117 7.53 10.82 4.85
N ALA A 118 7.76 11.87 5.64
CA ALA A 118 7.47 11.86 7.08
C ALA A 118 5.96 11.93 7.34
N GLY A 119 5.35 10.78 7.63
CA GLY A 119 3.93 10.61 7.82
C GLY A 119 3.11 10.89 6.55
N ILE A 120 1.80 10.70 6.67
CA ILE A 120 0.83 10.99 5.59
C ILE A 120 0.82 12.47 5.23
N GLN A 121 1.06 13.35 6.21
CA GLN A 121 1.19 14.78 5.96
C GLN A 121 2.36 15.07 5.01
N GLY A 122 3.51 14.40 5.18
CA GLY A 122 4.63 14.48 4.25
C GLY A 122 4.28 13.98 2.85
N VAL A 123 3.50 12.90 2.73
CA VAL A 123 3.00 12.40 1.44
C VAL A 123 2.09 13.43 0.76
N VAL A 124 1.19 14.07 1.52
CA VAL A 124 0.30 15.13 1.02
C VAL A 124 1.10 16.33 0.52
N GLU A 125 2.10 16.78 1.28
CA GLU A 125 2.98 17.89 0.89
C GLU A 125 3.79 17.56 -0.38
N ALA A 126 4.33 16.35 -0.46
CA ALA A 126 5.06 15.89 -1.64
C ALA A 126 4.15 15.83 -2.87
N TYR A 127 2.93 15.29 -2.73
CA TYR A 127 1.91 15.27 -3.79
C TYR A 127 1.57 16.69 -4.29
N GLN A 128 1.32 17.63 -3.38
CA GLN A 128 0.99 19.02 -3.74
C GLN A 128 2.17 19.75 -4.41
N SER A 129 3.40 19.46 -3.97
CA SER A 129 4.63 20.05 -4.50
C SER A 129 5.03 19.47 -5.87
N CYS A 130 4.76 18.18 -6.11
CA CYS A 130 5.17 17.51 -7.34
C CYS A 130 4.21 17.75 -8.50
N LEU A 131 2.90 17.74 -8.23
CA LEU A 131 1.84 17.86 -9.23
C LEU A 131 2.05 19.00 -10.24
N PRO A 132 2.36 20.27 -9.85
CA PRO A 132 2.54 21.35 -10.81
C PRO A 132 3.79 21.22 -11.68
N LYS A 133 4.72 20.32 -11.35
CA LYS A 133 5.99 20.09 -12.07
C LYS A 133 5.87 18.93 -13.07
N LEU A 134 4.83 18.10 -12.96
CA LEU A 134 4.61 16.94 -13.82
C LEU A 134 3.85 17.32 -15.09
N GLN A 135 4.10 16.57 -16.17
CA GLN A 135 3.17 16.52 -17.30
C GLN A 135 2.40 15.21 -17.22
N LEU A 136 1.10 15.29 -16.89
CA LEU A 136 0.25 14.11 -16.88
C LEU A 136 0.25 13.47 -18.27
N TYR A 137 0.44 12.15 -18.34
CA TYR A 137 0.64 11.46 -19.60
C TYR A 137 -0.02 10.07 -19.58
N GLY A 138 0.68 9.03 -19.97
CA GLY A 138 0.18 7.67 -19.99
C GLY A 138 1.21 6.72 -20.57
N PRO A 139 0.87 5.44 -20.68
CA PRO A 139 -0.43 4.86 -20.33
C PRO A 139 -0.56 4.56 -18.81
N THR A 140 -1.69 4.01 -18.36
CA THR A 140 -1.94 3.66 -16.95
C THR A 140 -1.35 2.27 -16.64
N ASN A 141 -0.02 2.23 -16.52
CA ASN A 141 0.71 1.00 -16.22
C ASN A 141 1.03 0.91 -14.73
N ILE A 142 0.57 -0.16 -14.07
CA ILE A 142 0.81 -0.39 -12.63
C ILE A 142 1.73 -1.59 -12.35
N ALA A 143 2.04 -2.42 -13.35
CA ALA A 143 2.98 -3.52 -13.19
C ALA A 143 4.36 -3.03 -12.69
N PRO A 144 4.94 -1.91 -13.18
CA PRO A 144 6.25 -1.44 -12.72
C PRO A 144 6.30 -1.15 -11.22
N ILE A 145 5.28 -0.49 -10.67
CA ILE A 145 5.26 -0.16 -9.24
C ILE A 145 5.02 -1.39 -8.37
N ILE A 146 4.20 -2.35 -8.82
CA ILE A 146 4.03 -3.64 -8.12
C ILE A 146 5.37 -4.39 -8.10
N GLN A 147 6.08 -4.45 -9.23
CA GLN A 147 7.38 -5.11 -9.33
C GLN A 147 8.45 -4.43 -8.45
N LYS A 148 8.44 -3.09 -8.37
CA LYS A 148 9.35 -2.33 -7.49
C LYS A 148 9.19 -2.73 -6.03
N VAL A 149 7.93 -2.79 -5.54
CA VAL A 149 7.65 -3.23 -4.17
C VAL A 149 7.93 -4.71 -3.96
N ALA A 150 7.61 -5.55 -4.95
CA ALA A 150 7.91 -6.98 -4.93
C ALA A 150 9.42 -7.24 -4.80
N LYS A 151 10.26 -6.44 -5.47
CA LYS A 151 11.71 -6.54 -5.32
C LYS A 151 12.15 -6.32 -3.86
N SER A 152 11.69 -5.25 -3.21
CA SER A 152 11.97 -5.03 -1.77
C SER A 152 11.44 -6.18 -0.91
N ALA A 153 10.23 -6.64 -1.17
CA ALA A 153 9.62 -7.74 -0.41
C ALA A 153 10.37 -9.08 -0.59
N SER A 154 11.00 -9.29 -1.75
CA SER A 154 11.79 -10.49 -2.03
C SER A 154 13.07 -10.56 -1.21
N GLU A 155 13.71 -9.43 -0.92
CA GLU A 155 14.93 -9.37 -0.11
C GLU A 155 14.67 -9.87 1.32
N GLU A 156 13.49 -9.57 1.87
CA GLU A 156 13.05 -10.02 3.19
C GLU A 156 12.85 -11.55 3.26
N THR A 157 12.56 -12.23 2.15
CA THR A 157 12.32 -13.69 2.19
C THR A 157 13.54 -14.48 2.67
N ASN A 158 14.75 -13.90 2.58
CA ASN A 158 15.98 -14.52 3.02
C ASN A 158 16.18 -14.52 4.55
N THR A 159 15.51 -13.62 5.28
CA THR A 159 15.65 -13.52 6.74
C THR A 159 15.04 -14.72 7.45
N LYS A 160 14.06 -15.40 6.81
CA LYS A 160 13.22 -16.47 7.39
C LYS A 160 12.51 -16.06 8.68
N GLU A 161 12.36 -14.76 8.90
CA GLU A 161 11.73 -14.18 10.08
C GLU A 161 10.47 -13.42 9.68
N ALA A 162 9.50 -13.32 10.58
CA ALA A 162 8.33 -12.47 10.39
C ALA A 162 8.67 -11.02 10.78
N SER A 163 9.67 -10.44 10.11
CA SER A 163 10.18 -9.10 10.43
C SER A 163 9.51 -8.01 9.62
N GLN A 164 9.27 -8.22 8.32
CA GLN A 164 8.66 -7.19 7.47
C GLN A 164 7.55 -7.73 6.58
N TYR A 165 6.47 -6.95 6.49
CA TYR A 165 5.37 -7.14 5.56
C TYR A 165 5.07 -5.79 4.89
N PHE A 166 4.88 -5.82 3.57
CA PHE A 166 4.75 -4.62 2.75
C PHE A 166 3.30 -4.43 2.30
N ILE A 167 2.79 -3.21 2.38
CA ILE A 167 1.51 -2.83 1.78
C ILE A 167 1.80 -1.83 0.67
N LEU A 168 1.29 -2.06 -0.53
CA LEU A 168 1.29 -1.08 -1.60
C LEU A 168 -0.12 -0.53 -1.79
N LEU A 169 -0.34 0.74 -1.44
CA LEU A 169 -1.57 1.48 -1.69
C LEU A 169 -1.48 2.21 -3.03
N ILE A 170 -2.26 1.79 -4.01
CA ILE A 170 -2.37 2.39 -5.34
C ILE A 170 -3.66 3.23 -5.39
N LEU A 171 -3.54 4.48 -5.85
CA LEU A 171 -4.66 5.36 -6.15
C LEU A 171 -4.68 5.62 -7.65
N THR A 172 -5.79 5.32 -8.32
CA THR A 172 -5.94 5.47 -9.78
C THR A 172 -7.33 5.88 -10.16
N ASP A 173 -7.48 6.66 -11.24
CA ASP A 173 -8.79 7.07 -11.76
C ASP A 173 -9.41 6.10 -12.75
N GLY A 174 -8.70 5.04 -13.13
CA GLY A 174 -9.27 3.92 -13.86
C GLY A 174 -8.51 3.49 -15.10
N VAL A 175 -8.90 2.31 -15.59
CA VAL A 175 -8.41 1.59 -16.77
C VAL A 175 -6.90 1.29 -16.72
N ILE A 176 -6.55 0.09 -16.26
CA ILE A 176 -5.17 -0.42 -16.32
C ILE A 176 -4.88 -0.85 -17.75
N THR A 177 -3.83 -0.31 -18.35
CA THR A 177 -3.47 -0.61 -19.74
C THR A 177 -2.55 -1.81 -19.88
N ASP A 178 -1.72 -2.11 -18.88
CA ASP A 178 -0.77 -3.23 -18.86
C ASP A 178 -1.33 -4.47 -18.16
N MET A 179 -2.57 -4.86 -18.48
CA MET A 179 -3.24 -5.88 -17.68
C MET A 179 -2.56 -7.26 -17.70
N ALA A 180 -1.92 -7.63 -18.80
CA ALA A 180 -1.14 -8.87 -18.88
C ALA A 180 0.05 -8.85 -17.91
N ASP A 181 0.82 -7.76 -17.92
CA ASP A 181 2.01 -7.59 -17.09
C ASP A 181 1.64 -7.41 -15.61
N THR A 182 0.55 -6.70 -15.32
CA THR A 182 0.00 -6.54 -13.97
C THR A 182 -0.42 -7.88 -13.38
N ARG A 183 -1.08 -8.75 -14.16
CA ARG A 183 -1.42 -10.12 -13.73
C ARG A 183 -0.18 -10.95 -13.44
N GLU A 184 0.86 -10.85 -14.27
CA GLU A 184 2.14 -11.53 -14.03
C GLU A 184 2.84 -11.01 -12.76
N ALA A 185 2.83 -9.70 -12.55
CA ALA A 185 3.38 -9.06 -11.35
C ALA A 185 2.64 -9.49 -10.07
N ILE A 186 1.31 -9.57 -10.09
CA ILE A 186 0.50 -10.03 -8.96
C ILE A 186 0.76 -11.51 -8.66
N VAL A 187 0.79 -12.38 -9.68
CA VAL A 187 1.10 -13.81 -9.50
C VAL A 187 2.49 -13.99 -8.88
N HIS A 188 3.49 -13.26 -9.36
CA HIS A 188 4.81 -13.25 -8.74
C HIS A 188 4.77 -12.75 -7.29
N ALA A 189 4.15 -11.59 -7.05
CA ALA A 189 4.03 -10.97 -5.73
C ALA A 189 3.27 -11.84 -4.71
N SER A 190 2.38 -12.74 -5.16
CA SER A 190 1.65 -13.65 -4.26
C SER A 190 2.57 -14.58 -3.46
N HIS A 191 3.81 -14.79 -3.91
CA HIS A 191 4.82 -15.60 -3.23
C HIS A 191 5.62 -14.86 -2.16
N LEU A 192 5.45 -13.54 -2.05
CA LEU A 192 6.26 -12.59 -1.27
C LEU A 192 5.46 -12.01 -0.09
N PRO A 193 6.10 -11.42 0.95
CA PRO A 193 5.41 -10.83 2.11
C PRO A 193 4.79 -9.46 1.79
N MET A 194 3.87 -9.40 0.83
CA MET A 194 3.22 -8.13 0.45
C MET A 194 1.73 -8.25 0.10
N SER A 195 1.01 -7.15 0.27
CA SER A 195 -0.36 -6.93 -0.20
C SER A 195 -0.41 -5.71 -1.11
N VAL A 196 -1.37 -5.70 -2.04
CA VAL A 196 -1.68 -4.59 -2.93
C VAL A 196 -3.10 -4.13 -2.64
N ILE A 197 -3.27 -2.84 -2.40
CA ILE A 197 -4.55 -2.20 -2.20
C ILE A 197 -4.73 -1.23 -3.35
N ILE A 198 -5.86 -1.30 -4.06
CA ILE A 198 -6.19 -0.40 -5.15
C ILE A 198 -7.44 0.39 -4.76
N VAL A 199 -7.32 1.72 -4.70
CA VAL A 199 -8.43 2.62 -4.45
C VAL A 199 -8.75 3.36 -5.75
N GLY A 200 -9.93 3.07 -6.31
CA GLY A 200 -10.41 3.68 -7.54
C GLY A 200 -11.08 5.04 -7.27
N VAL A 201 -10.51 6.12 -7.76
CA VAL A 201 -11.07 7.48 -7.65
C VAL A 201 -11.82 7.90 -8.91
N GLY A 202 -12.75 8.83 -8.79
CA GLY A 202 -13.55 9.28 -9.94
C GLY A 202 -14.62 8.27 -10.38
N ASN A 203 -15.01 8.39 -11.65
CA ASN A 203 -16.23 7.77 -12.20
C ASN A 203 -15.98 6.81 -13.38
N ALA A 204 -14.73 6.38 -13.63
CA ALA A 204 -14.41 5.44 -14.71
C ALA A 204 -15.04 4.05 -14.53
N ASP A 205 -14.86 3.17 -15.52
CA ASP A 205 -15.17 1.76 -15.37
C ASP A 205 -14.04 1.07 -14.58
N PHE A 206 -14.40 0.33 -13.54
CA PHE A 206 -13.48 -0.38 -12.66
C PHE A 206 -13.58 -1.90 -12.80
N SER A 207 -14.19 -2.40 -13.87
CA SER A 207 -14.32 -3.84 -14.15
C SER A 207 -12.95 -4.56 -14.13
N ASP A 208 -11.91 -3.93 -14.68
CA ASP A 208 -10.54 -4.49 -14.65
C ASP A 208 -10.00 -4.62 -13.22
N MET A 209 -10.25 -3.64 -12.36
CA MET A 209 -9.81 -3.68 -10.96
C MET A 209 -10.58 -4.72 -10.14
N GLN A 210 -11.88 -4.88 -10.40
CA GLN A 210 -12.69 -5.94 -9.80
C GLN A 210 -12.19 -7.33 -10.18
N MET A 211 -11.73 -7.50 -11.43
CA MET A 211 -11.10 -8.75 -11.86
C MET A 211 -9.82 -9.08 -11.07
N LEU A 212 -9.10 -8.07 -10.55
CA LEU A 212 -7.88 -8.28 -9.77
C LEU A 212 -8.13 -8.64 -8.31
N ASP A 213 -9.29 -8.29 -7.76
CA ASP A 213 -9.67 -8.39 -6.34
C ASP A 213 -9.84 -9.84 -5.83
N GLY A 214 -9.67 -10.85 -6.69
CA GLY A 214 -9.70 -12.28 -6.30
C GLY A 214 -11.07 -12.86 -5.88
N ASP A 215 -12.01 -12.00 -5.48
CA ASP A 215 -13.36 -12.36 -5.00
C ASP A 215 -14.20 -13.13 -6.04
N ASP A 216 -14.09 -12.77 -7.32
CA ASP A 216 -14.83 -13.40 -8.43
C ASP A 216 -14.10 -14.61 -9.05
N GLY A 217 -12.96 -15.01 -8.48
CA GLY A 217 -12.23 -16.20 -8.88
C GLY A 217 -10.71 -16.07 -8.82
N ILE A 218 -10.04 -17.21 -9.00
CA ILE A 218 -8.58 -17.28 -8.91
C ILE A 218 -7.95 -16.53 -10.09
N LEU A 219 -7.29 -15.40 -9.78
CA LEU A 219 -6.49 -14.66 -10.73
C LEU A 219 -5.36 -15.55 -11.29
N ARG A 220 -5.15 -15.49 -12.61
CA ARG A 220 -4.11 -16.25 -13.30
C ARG A 220 -3.19 -15.35 -14.08
N SER A 221 -1.94 -15.72 -14.29
CA SER A 221 -1.06 -15.04 -15.25
C SER A 221 -1.54 -15.31 -16.69
N PRO A 222 -1.03 -14.57 -17.70
CA PRO A 222 -1.27 -14.89 -19.11
C PRO A 222 -0.84 -16.32 -19.49
N LYS A 223 0.11 -16.91 -18.74
CA LYS A 223 0.60 -18.29 -18.92
C LYS A 223 -0.30 -19.34 -18.25
N GLY A 224 -1.37 -18.91 -17.55
CA GLY A 224 -2.34 -19.77 -16.88
C GLY A 224 -2.00 -20.12 -15.43
N GLU A 225 -0.87 -19.64 -14.91
CA GLU A 225 -0.43 -19.90 -13.54
C GLU A 225 -1.31 -19.16 -12.54
N PRO A 226 -1.92 -19.83 -11.56
CA PRO A 226 -2.76 -19.17 -10.56
C PRO A 226 -1.92 -18.39 -9.54
N VAL A 227 -2.52 -17.36 -8.94
CA VAL A 227 -1.98 -16.77 -7.70
C VAL A 227 -1.89 -17.83 -6.61
N LEU A 228 -0.84 -17.76 -5.78
CA LEU A 228 -0.64 -18.69 -4.66
C LEU A 228 -1.63 -18.41 -3.52
N ARG A 229 -1.96 -17.13 -3.34
CA ARG A 229 -2.86 -16.59 -2.33
C ARG A 229 -3.42 -15.28 -2.86
N ASP A 230 -4.55 -14.86 -2.32
CA ASP A 230 -5.07 -13.54 -2.61
C ASP A 230 -4.22 -12.47 -1.92
N ILE A 231 -3.95 -11.39 -2.64
CA ILE A 231 -3.12 -10.26 -2.19
C ILE A 231 -3.67 -8.91 -2.57
N VAL A 232 -4.72 -8.86 -3.40
CA VAL A 232 -5.26 -7.61 -3.94
C VAL A 232 -6.53 -7.29 -3.17
N GLN A 233 -6.70 -6.03 -2.77
CA GLN A 233 -7.99 -5.50 -2.35
C GLN A 233 -8.33 -4.31 -3.24
N PHE A 234 -9.48 -4.33 -3.89
CA PHE A 234 -10.02 -3.19 -4.64
C PHE A 234 -11.16 -2.50 -3.89
N VAL A 235 -11.08 -1.17 -3.80
CA VAL A 235 -12.15 -0.35 -3.21
C VAL A 235 -12.45 0.87 -4.08
N PRO A 236 -13.65 0.98 -4.67
CA PRO A 236 -14.06 2.19 -5.38
C PRO A 236 -14.41 3.30 -4.39
N PHE A 237 -13.62 4.37 -4.37
CA PHE A 237 -13.79 5.53 -3.47
C PHE A 237 -15.18 6.16 -3.58
N ARG A 238 -15.81 6.09 -4.77
CA ARG A 238 -17.15 6.65 -5.00
C ARG A 238 -18.22 6.10 -4.05
N ASN A 239 -18.06 4.88 -3.55
CA ASN A 239 -18.99 4.26 -2.60
C ASN A 239 -18.92 4.89 -1.20
N PHE A 240 -17.90 5.71 -0.93
CA PHE A 240 -17.60 6.28 0.38
C PHE A 240 -17.63 7.81 0.40
N LYS A 241 -18.10 8.48 -0.68
CA LYS A 241 -18.15 9.96 -0.78
C LYS A 241 -18.89 10.64 0.38
N HIS A 242 -19.88 9.96 0.97
CA HIS A 242 -20.67 10.42 2.11
C HIS A 242 -20.44 9.61 3.38
N ALA A 243 -19.49 8.67 3.36
CA ALA A 243 -19.15 7.85 4.51
C ALA A 243 -18.08 8.53 5.36
N SER A 244 -17.90 8.06 6.60
CA SER A 244 -16.79 8.51 7.43
C SER A 244 -15.46 7.96 6.87
N PRO A 245 -14.33 8.67 7.09
CA PRO A 245 -12.99 8.15 6.74
C PRO A 245 -12.73 6.75 7.31
N ALA A 246 -13.21 6.48 8.53
CA ALA A 246 -13.11 5.18 9.17
C ALA A 246 -13.85 4.06 8.41
N ALA A 247 -14.96 4.36 7.74
CA ALA A 247 -15.68 3.38 6.95
C ALA A 247 -14.91 2.98 5.67
N LEU A 248 -14.30 3.96 4.99
CA LEU A 248 -13.43 3.71 3.84
C LEU A 248 -12.23 2.86 4.26
N ALA A 249 -11.50 3.29 5.29
CA ALA A 249 -10.32 2.57 5.75
C ALA A 249 -10.64 1.15 6.24
N LYS A 250 -11.79 0.96 6.90
CA LYS A 250 -12.26 -0.38 7.28
C LYS A 250 -12.43 -1.29 6.06
N SER A 251 -13.00 -0.75 4.97
CA SER A 251 -13.17 -1.52 3.73
C SER A 251 -11.83 -1.80 3.06
N VAL A 252 -10.94 -0.81 3.03
CA VAL A 252 -9.62 -0.88 2.40
C VAL A 252 -8.68 -1.87 3.10
N LEU A 253 -8.76 -1.96 4.43
CA LEU A 253 -7.89 -2.80 5.25
C LEU A 253 -8.56 -4.11 5.68
N ALA A 254 -9.74 -4.44 5.13
CA ALA A 254 -10.54 -5.58 5.58
C ALA A 254 -9.79 -6.91 5.43
N GLU A 255 -9.09 -7.10 4.32
CA GLU A 255 -8.45 -8.37 3.98
C GLU A 255 -6.99 -8.48 4.38
N VAL A 256 -6.29 -7.36 4.53
CA VAL A 256 -4.85 -7.32 4.84
C VAL A 256 -4.48 -8.23 6.03
N PRO A 257 -5.22 -8.25 7.17
CA PRO A 257 -4.89 -9.14 8.27
C PRO A 257 -4.91 -10.63 7.89
N ASN A 258 -5.86 -11.06 7.05
CA ASN A 258 -5.92 -12.45 6.60
C ASN A 258 -4.80 -12.74 5.62
N GLN A 259 -4.53 -11.84 4.66
CA GLN A 259 -3.45 -11.98 3.69
C GLN A 259 -2.07 -12.10 4.35
N VAL A 260 -1.83 -11.38 5.45
CA VAL A 260 -0.62 -11.50 6.28
C VAL A 260 -0.53 -12.89 6.93
N VAL A 261 -1.63 -13.33 7.56
CA VAL A 261 -1.67 -14.61 8.28
C VAL A 261 -1.48 -15.78 7.30
N ASP A 262 -2.10 -15.73 6.13
CA ASP A 262 -2.00 -16.76 5.11
C ASP A 262 -0.58 -16.89 4.56
N TYR A 263 0.11 -15.76 4.34
CA TYR A 263 1.50 -15.77 3.92
C TYR A 263 2.41 -16.48 4.93
N TYR A 264 2.44 -16.01 6.19
CA TYR A 264 3.38 -16.56 7.17
C TYR A 264 3.04 -18.00 7.56
N ASN A 265 1.76 -18.37 7.64
CA ASN A 265 1.35 -19.76 7.84
C ASN A 265 1.80 -20.64 6.67
N GLY A 266 1.63 -20.18 5.43
CA GLY A 266 2.04 -20.91 4.23
C GLY A 266 3.55 -21.14 4.15
N LYS A 267 4.35 -20.23 4.72
CA LYS A 267 5.81 -20.37 4.83
C LYS A 267 6.26 -21.13 6.08
N GLY A 268 5.35 -21.49 6.99
CA GLY A 268 5.69 -22.10 8.28
C GLY A 268 6.46 -21.17 9.23
N ILE A 269 6.43 -19.86 8.98
CA ILE A 269 7.13 -18.86 9.79
C ILE A 269 6.19 -18.46 10.94
N LYS A 270 6.69 -18.56 12.18
CA LYS A 270 5.93 -18.17 13.36
C LYS A 270 6.18 -16.70 13.67
N PRO A 271 5.17 -15.96 14.17
CA PRO A 271 5.39 -14.60 14.64
C PRO A 271 6.39 -14.58 15.80
N LYS A 272 7.23 -13.54 15.87
CA LYS A 272 8.22 -13.40 16.96
C LYS A 272 7.51 -13.27 18.30
N CYS A 273 8.02 -13.96 19.32
CA CYS A 273 7.45 -13.94 20.67
C CYS A 273 7.92 -12.67 21.40
N SER A 274 7.03 -12.03 22.17
CA SER A 274 7.29 -10.74 22.84
C SER A 274 8.50 -10.72 23.78
N SER A 275 9.00 -11.89 24.21
CA SER A 275 10.19 -12.02 25.05
C SER A 275 11.51 -11.80 24.30
N GLU A 276 11.58 -12.09 22.99
CA GLU A 276 12.83 -11.96 22.21
C GLU A 276 13.11 -10.51 21.80
N VAL A 277 12.06 -9.67 21.67
CA VAL A 277 12.21 -8.25 21.32
C VAL A 277 12.84 -7.43 22.47
N TYR A 278 12.66 -7.87 23.71
CA TYR A 278 13.30 -7.25 24.87
C TYR A 278 14.79 -7.60 25.01
N GLU A 279 15.24 -8.75 24.52
CA GLU A 279 16.65 -9.14 24.59
C GLU A 279 17.50 -8.50 23.48
N SER A 280 16.98 -8.35 22.27
CA SER A 280 17.75 -7.73 21.16
C SER A 280 18.05 -6.24 21.38
N SER A 281 17.19 -5.53 22.12
CA SER A 281 17.38 -4.12 22.48
C SER A 281 18.42 -3.88 23.58
N ARG A 282 18.92 -4.93 24.26
CA ARG A 282 19.94 -4.80 25.30
C ARG A 282 21.38 -5.03 24.81
N THR A 283 21.57 -5.59 23.62
CA THR A 283 22.89 -5.91 23.07
C THR A 283 23.57 -4.77 22.30
N LEU A 284 22.94 -3.58 22.25
CA LEU A 284 23.52 -2.36 21.67
C LEU A 284 23.53 -1.23 22.70
N ALA A 285 24.27 -1.43 23.78
CA ALA A 285 24.80 -0.33 24.57
C ALA A 285 26.20 -0.76 25.07
N PRO A 286 27.26 0.03 24.80
CA PRO A 286 28.55 -0.17 25.44
C PRO A 286 28.49 0.13 26.95
#